data_AF-A0A7Y6AWP0-F1
#
_entry.id   AF-A0A7Y6AWP0-F1
#
_cell.length_a   1.000
_cell.length_b   1.000
_cell.length_c   1.000
_cell.angle_alpha   90.00
_cell.angle_beta   90.00
_cell.angle_gamma   90.00
#
_symmetry.space_group_name_H-M   'P 1'
#
loop_
_entity.id
_entity.type
_entity.pdbx_description
1 polymer ?
#
loop_
_entity_poly.entity_id
_entity_poly.type
_entity_poly.pdbx_seq_one_letter_code
_entity_poly.pdbx_strand_id
1 'polypeptide(L)'
;MTTRNSAPLASYIDLLLDAVCAVDKQGRFVFVSAAFERIFGYRPDEMIGRQMIDLVHPADRQRTLDAAREIMGGEPKLNFENRYLCKDGRVVHILWSARWSEVDQLRIAVARDITERKQAESRQAALYAISEAAHAAEDLLALFKRVHLIIGEWLPALNFSVALYDEHCAQLNFPYHVDDHELQPEQPGTMTGRLCAEVIRSGQPILLTPDQEAPPQGFEALVTDQHSPCWLGVPLNSQNGTIGALIVKSIPGGERYTEQDKELLQYVCAQVATAIERKQLHARLQRMAEYDQLTQLPNRELLRDRLKAALEAARQDGGRMALLYVDLDRFKQVNDTHGHAVGDMLLQTVANRLKGCVRETDTVARIGGDEFVVLLHSIHASGDADCVAGKIRQVLAQPLRLDGHSLHIQPSIGVAQYPEHGTEEKQLFRHADEAMYTAKRAQHLHLV
;
A
#
# COMPACT_ATOMS: atom_id res chain seq x y z
N MET A 1 -34.61 -16.90 65.78
CA MET A 1 -34.01 -16.27 64.58
C MET A 1 -34.69 -16.86 63.36
N THR A 2 -35.72 -16.19 62.84
CA THR A 2 -36.46 -16.60 61.64
C THR A 2 -35.75 -16.00 60.42
N THR A 3 -35.19 -16.85 59.57
CA THR A 3 -34.61 -16.49 58.28
C THR A 3 -35.72 -15.99 57.35
N ARG A 4 -35.73 -14.69 57.05
CA ARG A 4 -36.50 -14.10 55.95
C ARG A 4 -35.86 -14.59 54.65
N ASN A 5 -36.34 -15.72 54.12
CA ASN A 5 -35.89 -16.26 52.84
C ASN A 5 -37.09 -16.43 51.91
N SER A 6 -37.65 -15.32 51.42
CA SER A 6 -38.66 -15.33 50.37
C SER A 6 -38.66 -14.01 49.60
N ALA A 7 -37.52 -13.64 49.02
CA ALA A 7 -37.59 -12.82 47.82
C ALA A 7 -38.17 -13.73 46.71
N PRO A 8 -39.19 -13.29 45.95
CA PRO A 8 -39.75 -14.11 44.87
C PRO A 8 -38.65 -14.46 43.85
N LEU A 9 -38.66 -15.69 43.31
CA LEU A 9 -37.67 -16.18 42.34
C LEU A 9 -37.41 -15.21 41.16
N ALA A 10 -38.44 -14.47 40.76
CA ALA A 10 -38.35 -13.39 39.77
C ALA A 10 -37.33 -12.31 40.15
N SER A 11 -37.25 -11.92 41.42
CA SER A 11 -36.30 -10.91 41.92
C SER A 11 -34.85 -11.34 41.80
N TYR A 12 -34.55 -12.64 41.84
CA TYR A 12 -33.17 -13.13 41.65
C TYR A 12 -32.80 -13.20 40.17
N ILE A 13 -33.76 -13.53 39.30
CA ILE A 13 -33.56 -13.57 37.85
C ILE A 13 -33.30 -12.17 37.29
N ASP A 14 -33.96 -11.14 37.83
CA ASP A 14 -33.76 -9.75 37.41
C ASP A 14 -32.40 -9.15 37.84
N LEU A 15 -31.72 -9.79 38.80
CA LEU A 15 -30.37 -9.43 39.22
C LEU A 15 -29.29 -10.10 38.34
N LEU A 16 -29.65 -11.04 37.48
CA LEU A 16 -28.70 -11.65 36.55
C LEU A 16 -28.28 -10.63 35.47
N LEU A 17 -27.02 -10.74 35.04
CA LEU A 17 -26.49 -9.95 33.93
C LEU A 17 -27.00 -10.47 32.58
N ASP A 18 -27.06 -11.80 32.44
CA ASP A 18 -27.60 -12.48 31.26
C ASP A 18 -29.13 -12.40 31.26
N ALA A 19 -29.73 -12.20 30.08
CA ALA A 19 -31.18 -12.17 29.94
C ALA A 19 -31.75 -13.59 29.97
N VAL A 20 -32.83 -13.78 30.73
CA VAL A 20 -33.55 -15.06 30.78
C VAL A 20 -34.90 -14.86 30.15
N CYS A 21 -35.26 -15.72 29.20
CA CYS A 21 -36.57 -15.69 28.57
C CYS A 21 -37.16 -17.09 28.44
N ALA A 22 -38.48 -17.16 28.39
CA ALA A 22 -39.21 -18.37 28.04
C ALA A 22 -40.18 -18.08 26.89
N VAL A 23 -40.28 -19.03 25.97
CA VAL A 23 -41.22 -18.98 24.84
C VAL A 23 -42.11 -20.22 24.79
N ASP A 24 -43.32 -20.09 24.28
CA ASP A 24 -44.24 -21.19 24.02
C ASP A 24 -43.83 -22.05 22.79
N LYS A 25 -44.62 -23.09 22.48
CA LYS A 25 -44.43 -23.95 21.30
C LYS A 25 -44.42 -23.20 19.98
N GLN A 26 -45.12 -22.08 19.91
CA GLN A 26 -45.21 -21.23 18.73
C GLN A 26 -44.09 -20.18 18.70
N GLY A 27 -43.20 -20.16 19.69
CA GLY A 27 -42.09 -19.23 19.78
C GLY A 27 -42.48 -17.83 20.26
N ARG A 28 -43.64 -17.67 20.93
CA ARG A 28 -44.04 -16.40 21.54
C ARG A 28 -43.48 -16.27 22.94
N PHE A 29 -42.96 -15.10 23.30
CA PHE A 29 -42.45 -14.86 24.65
C PHE A 29 -43.58 -14.94 25.68
N VAL A 30 -43.37 -15.74 26.72
CA VAL A 30 -44.24 -15.82 27.90
C VAL A 30 -43.58 -15.22 29.14
N PHE A 31 -42.25 -15.06 29.11
CA PHE A 31 -41.47 -14.42 30.15
C PHE A 31 -40.17 -13.86 29.57
N VAL A 32 -39.77 -12.68 30.04
CA VAL A 32 -38.43 -12.12 29.83
C VAL A 32 -38.00 -11.41 31.12
N SER A 33 -36.72 -11.52 31.50
CA SER A 33 -36.17 -10.82 32.66
C SER A 33 -35.89 -9.34 32.37
N ALA A 34 -35.69 -8.54 33.42
CA ALA A 34 -35.32 -7.13 33.28
C ALA A 34 -34.01 -6.91 32.48
N ALA A 35 -33.09 -7.88 32.50
CA ALA A 35 -31.86 -7.83 31.70
C ALA A 35 -32.11 -7.83 30.19
N PHE A 36 -33.28 -8.32 29.73
CA PHE A 36 -33.67 -8.31 28.32
C PHE A 36 -33.78 -6.89 27.76
N GLU A 37 -34.30 -5.94 28.56
CA GLU A 37 -34.43 -4.55 28.16
C GLU A 37 -33.06 -3.90 27.94
N ARG A 38 -32.06 -4.23 28.78
CA ARG A 38 -30.69 -3.71 28.64
C ARG A 38 -30.02 -4.15 27.34
N ILE A 39 -30.25 -5.39 26.92
CA ILE A 39 -29.62 -5.97 25.72
C ILE A 39 -30.38 -5.55 24.45
N PHE A 40 -31.71 -5.69 24.45
CA PHE A 40 -32.52 -5.56 23.23
C PHE A 40 -33.32 -4.25 23.13
N GLY A 41 -33.40 -3.46 24.20
CA GLY A 41 -34.13 -2.19 24.25
C GLY A 41 -35.66 -2.33 24.39
N TYR A 42 -36.17 -3.54 24.60
CA TYR A 42 -37.60 -3.80 24.76
C TYR A 42 -37.96 -4.05 26.22
N ARG A 43 -38.99 -3.37 26.71
CA ARG A 43 -39.48 -3.60 28.07
C ARG A 43 -40.16 -4.96 28.18
N PRO A 44 -40.13 -5.62 29.34
CA PRO A 44 -40.73 -6.95 29.49
C PRO A 44 -42.20 -7.06 29.07
N ASP A 45 -43.00 -6.04 29.38
CA ASP A 45 -44.42 -5.92 29.01
C ASP A 45 -44.65 -5.80 27.50
N GLU A 46 -43.72 -5.21 26.76
CA GLU A 46 -43.78 -5.11 25.29
C GLU A 46 -43.49 -6.45 24.59
N MET A 47 -42.83 -7.38 25.29
CA MET A 47 -42.33 -8.62 24.69
C MET A 47 -43.33 -9.76 24.79
N ILE A 48 -44.18 -9.79 25.83
CA ILE A 48 -45.11 -10.91 26.05
C ILE A 48 -46.06 -11.05 24.85
N GLY A 49 -46.16 -12.28 24.32
CA GLY A 49 -46.99 -12.64 23.16
C GLY A 49 -46.35 -12.38 21.78
N ARG A 50 -45.25 -11.63 21.72
CA ARG A 50 -44.51 -11.35 20.47
C ARG A 50 -43.69 -12.57 20.05
N GLN A 51 -43.53 -12.78 18.74
CA GLN A 51 -42.71 -13.88 18.23
C GLN A 51 -41.21 -13.55 18.34
N MET A 52 -40.44 -14.51 18.87
CA MET A 52 -38.99 -14.35 19.00
C MET A 52 -38.27 -14.21 17.67
N ILE A 53 -38.78 -14.84 16.60
CA ILE A 53 -38.14 -14.85 15.28
C ILE A 53 -38.13 -13.47 14.61
N ASP A 54 -39.05 -12.59 14.99
CA ASP A 54 -39.13 -11.24 14.44
C ASP A 54 -37.93 -10.39 14.83
N LEU A 55 -37.33 -10.68 15.99
CA LEU A 55 -36.14 -10.00 16.49
C LEU A 55 -34.86 -10.63 15.94
N VAL A 56 -34.91 -11.82 15.34
CA VAL A 56 -33.72 -12.48 14.77
C VAL A 56 -33.36 -11.81 13.44
N HIS A 57 -32.08 -11.51 13.26
CA HIS A 57 -31.54 -10.96 12.02
C HIS A 57 -31.96 -11.84 10.82
N PRO A 58 -32.43 -11.26 9.69
CA PRO A 58 -33.01 -12.04 8.58
C PRO A 58 -32.15 -13.21 8.09
N ALA A 59 -30.83 -13.01 7.99
CA ALA A 59 -29.88 -14.04 7.57
C ALA A 59 -29.75 -15.23 8.54
N ASP A 60 -30.15 -15.07 9.80
CA ASP A 60 -30.00 -16.09 10.85
C ASP A 60 -31.31 -16.83 11.14
N ARG A 61 -32.46 -16.35 10.64
CA ARG A 61 -33.80 -16.85 10.98
C ARG A 61 -33.96 -18.36 10.76
N GLN A 62 -33.59 -18.85 9.58
CA GLN A 62 -33.75 -20.26 9.23
C GLN A 62 -32.97 -21.16 10.20
N ARG A 63 -31.69 -20.84 10.41
CA ARG A 63 -30.80 -21.55 11.34
C ARG A 63 -31.34 -21.52 12.77
N THR A 64 -31.93 -20.41 13.21
CA THR A 64 -32.56 -20.29 14.53
C THR A 64 -33.82 -21.14 14.65
N LEU A 65 -34.65 -21.23 13.61
CA LEU A 65 -35.84 -22.10 13.60
C LEU A 65 -35.46 -23.59 13.62
N ASP A 66 -34.39 -23.98 12.94
CA ASP A 66 -33.89 -25.35 12.93
C ASP A 66 -33.40 -25.75 14.33
N ALA A 67 -32.55 -24.92 14.94
CA ALA A 67 -32.10 -25.12 16.33
C ALA A 67 -33.27 -25.14 17.32
N ALA A 68 -34.27 -24.27 17.12
CA ALA A 68 -35.49 -24.23 17.91
C ALA A 68 -36.27 -25.56 17.86
N ARG A 69 -36.37 -26.18 16.68
CA ARG A 69 -37.03 -27.49 16.50
C ARG A 69 -36.27 -28.61 17.18
N GLU A 70 -34.95 -28.63 17.07
CA GLU A 70 -34.10 -29.62 17.76
C GLU A 70 -34.25 -29.53 19.28
N ILE A 71 -34.28 -28.31 19.83
CA ILE A 71 -34.48 -28.10 21.27
C ILE A 71 -35.83 -28.64 21.73
N MET A 72 -36.90 -28.37 20.98
CA MET A 72 -38.23 -28.92 21.27
C MET A 72 -38.31 -30.44 21.08
N GLY A 73 -37.39 -31.03 20.32
CA GLY A 73 -37.20 -32.48 20.21
C GLY A 73 -36.50 -33.13 21.42
N GLY A 74 -36.08 -32.33 22.41
CA GLY A 74 -35.46 -32.80 23.65
C GLY A 74 -33.95 -32.55 23.75
N GLU A 75 -33.30 -32.08 22.69
CA GLU A 75 -31.85 -31.85 22.66
C GLU A 75 -31.49 -30.44 23.14
N PRO A 76 -30.88 -30.26 24.33
CA PRO A 76 -30.47 -28.94 24.79
C PRO A 76 -29.39 -28.36 23.88
N LYS A 77 -29.47 -27.06 23.59
CA LYS A 77 -28.42 -26.32 22.87
C LYS A 77 -27.65 -25.46 23.85
N LEU A 78 -26.37 -25.77 24.00
CA LEU A 78 -25.40 -24.98 24.74
C LEU A 78 -24.52 -24.28 23.69
N ASN A 79 -24.38 -22.96 23.78
CA ASN A 79 -23.55 -22.12 22.91
C ASN A 79 -24.08 -21.89 21.48
N PHE A 80 -25.40 -21.76 21.30
CA PHE A 80 -25.94 -21.36 20.00
C PHE A 80 -25.76 -19.86 19.78
N GLU A 81 -24.95 -19.45 18.80
CA GLU A 81 -24.71 -18.04 18.49
C GLU A 81 -25.58 -17.58 17.32
N ASN A 82 -26.30 -16.47 17.48
CA ASN A 82 -26.99 -15.79 16.38
C ASN A 82 -27.12 -14.28 16.61
N ARG A 83 -27.53 -13.56 15.57
CA ARG A 83 -27.72 -12.11 15.57
C ARG A 83 -29.17 -11.71 15.81
N TYR A 84 -29.37 -10.71 16.65
CA TYR A 84 -30.67 -10.10 16.95
C TYR A 84 -30.67 -8.61 16.59
N LEU A 85 -31.84 -8.10 16.21
CA LEU A 85 -32.11 -6.69 15.96
C LEU A 85 -32.81 -6.09 17.18
N CYS A 86 -32.18 -5.09 17.79
CA CYS A 86 -32.75 -4.35 18.91
C CYS A 86 -33.80 -3.35 18.44
N LYS A 87 -34.51 -2.73 19.41
CA LYS A 87 -35.56 -1.75 19.15
C LYS A 87 -35.08 -0.52 18.38
N ASP A 88 -33.83 -0.12 18.58
CA ASP A 88 -33.20 1.02 17.90
C ASP A 88 -32.54 0.65 16.55
N GLY A 89 -32.67 -0.61 16.12
CA GLY A 89 -32.10 -1.12 14.87
C GLY A 89 -30.68 -1.66 14.98
N ARG A 90 -29.99 -1.54 16.13
CA ARG A 90 -28.64 -2.12 16.27
C ARG A 90 -28.69 -3.65 16.18
N VAL A 91 -27.61 -4.24 15.68
CA VAL A 91 -27.42 -5.70 15.68
C VAL A 91 -26.61 -6.10 16.90
N VAL A 92 -27.11 -7.05 17.68
CA VAL A 92 -26.39 -7.68 18.80
C VAL A 92 -26.14 -9.15 18.55
N HIS A 93 -24.99 -9.65 19.00
CA HIS A 93 -24.61 -11.06 18.93
C HIS A 93 -24.94 -11.73 20.25
N ILE A 94 -25.79 -12.76 20.20
CA ILE A 94 -26.27 -13.45 21.39
C ILE A 94 -25.77 -14.88 21.41
N LEU A 95 -25.20 -15.27 22.55
CA LEU A 95 -24.88 -16.65 22.88
C LEU A 95 -26.05 -17.23 23.70
N TRP A 96 -26.74 -18.21 23.10
CA TRP A 96 -27.88 -18.86 23.72
C TRP A 96 -27.50 -20.17 24.39
N SER A 97 -28.05 -20.36 25.59
CA SER A 97 -28.21 -21.66 26.22
C SER A 97 -29.69 -21.93 26.41
N ALA A 98 -30.23 -22.92 25.72
CA ALA A 98 -31.67 -23.16 25.67
C ALA A 98 -32.01 -24.64 25.88
N ARG A 99 -33.11 -24.87 26.60
CA ARG A 99 -33.67 -26.21 26.84
C ARG A 99 -35.18 -26.19 26.76
N TRP A 100 -35.75 -27.33 26.42
CA TRP A 100 -37.18 -27.54 26.45
C TRP A 100 -37.61 -28.07 27.82
N SER A 101 -38.68 -27.50 28.39
CA SER A 101 -39.38 -28.03 29.56
C SER A 101 -40.62 -28.76 29.08
N GLU A 102 -40.60 -30.09 29.13
CA GLU A 102 -41.78 -30.91 28.80
C GLU A 102 -42.91 -30.70 29.83
N VAL A 103 -42.59 -30.35 31.08
CA VAL A 103 -43.62 -30.13 32.10
C VAL A 103 -44.39 -28.83 31.84
N ASP A 104 -43.67 -27.75 31.55
CA ASP A 104 -44.27 -26.43 31.36
C ASP A 104 -44.68 -26.18 29.90
N GLN A 105 -44.24 -27.05 28.98
CA GLN A 105 -44.37 -26.88 27.53
C GLN A 105 -43.79 -25.54 27.05
N LEU A 106 -42.66 -25.15 27.65
CA LEU A 106 -41.93 -23.91 27.39
C LEU A 106 -40.48 -24.19 27.02
N ARG A 107 -39.95 -23.40 26.10
CA ARG A 107 -38.50 -23.34 25.86
C ARG A 107 -37.90 -22.23 26.71
N ILE A 108 -37.06 -22.62 27.66
CA ILE A 108 -36.35 -21.70 28.55
C ILE A 108 -34.97 -21.44 27.93
N ALA A 109 -34.60 -20.17 27.80
CA ALA A 109 -33.35 -19.76 27.20
C ALA A 109 -32.67 -18.65 28.01
N VAL A 110 -31.35 -18.72 28.07
CA VAL A 110 -30.48 -17.68 28.63
C VAL A 110 -29.70 -17.06 27.48
N ALA A 111 -29.76 -15.74 27.36
CA ALA A 111 -29.07 -14.92 26.39
C ALA A 111 -27.93 -14.16 27.06
N ARG A 112 -26.71 -14.43 26.61
CA ARG A 112 -25.55 -13.60 26.91
C ARG A 112 -25.20 -12.74 25.70
N ASP A 113 -25.07 -11.44 25.91
CA ASP A 113 -24.52 -10.54 24.91
C ASP A 113 -23.02 -10.80 24.75
N ILE A 114 -22.62 -11.17 23.54
CA ILE A 114 -21.21 -11.40 23.15
C ILE A 114 -20.77 -10.43 22.04
N THR A 115 -21.50 -9.34 21.83
CA THR A 115 -21.24 -8.35 20.77
C THR A 115 -19.84 -7.76 20.91
N GLU A 116 -19.47 -7.27 22.09
CA GLU A 116 -18.13 -6.73 22.35
C GLU A 116 -17.03 -7.77 22.11
N ARG A 117 -17.26 -9.03 22.54
CA ARG A 117 -16.33 -10.14 22.30
C ARG A 117 -16.15 -10.39 20.81
N LYS A 118 -17.24 -10.47 20.04
CA LYS A 118 -17.19 -10.70 18.58
C LYS A 118 -16.52 -9.54 17.84
N GLN A 119 -16.78 -8.31 18.27
CA GLN A 119 -16.11 -7.12 17.72
C GLN A 119 -14.61 -7.13 18.06
N ALA A 120 -14.22 -7.50 19.27
CA ALA A 120 -12.80 -7.65 19.64
C ALA A 120 -12.10 -8.75 18.83
N GLU A 121 -12.73 -9.91 18.66
CA GLU A 121 -12.22 -11.02 17.83
C GLU A 121 -12.04 -10.59 16.37
N SER A 122 -13.04 -9.92 15.78
CA SER A 122 -12.98 -9.40 14.41
C SER A 122 -11.85 -8.40 14.22
N ARG A 123 -11.72 -7.42 15.13
CA ARG A 123 -10.65 -6.43 15.10
C ARG A 123 -9.27 -7.07 15.21
N GLN A 124 -9.09 -8.03 16.11
CA GLN A 124 -7.82 -8.74 16.25
C GLN A 124 -7.47 -9.52 14.97
N ALA A 125 -8.45 -10.21 14.37
CA ALA A 125 -8.25 -10.92 13.10
C ALA A 125 -7.87 -9.96 11.96
N ALA A 126 -8.50 -8.79 11.90
CA ALA A 126 -8.19 -7.74 10.93
C ALA A 126 -6.75 -7.20 11.09
N LEU A 127 -6.29 -6.95 12.32
CA LEU A 127 -4.91 -6.52 12.58
C LEU A 127 -3.89 -7.56 12.12
N TYR A 128 -4.13 -8.84 12.40
CA TYR A 128 -3.28 -9.92 11.90
C TYR A 128 -3.28 -9.99 10.37
N ALA A 129 -4.46 -9.91 9.74
CA ALA A 129 -4.58 -9.95 8.28
C ALA A 129 -3.87 -8.76 7.60
N ILE A 130 -3.88 -7.58 8.22
CA ILE A 130 -3.17 -6.39 7.73
C ILE A 130 -1.66 -6.58 7.87
N SER A 131 -1.19 -7.09 9.02
CA SER A 131 0.25 -7.34 9.21
C SER A 131 0.77 -8.37 8.19
N GLU A 132 0.02 -9.45 7.95
CA GLU A 132 0.33 -10.44 6.92
C GLU A 132 0.30 -9.84 5.51
N ALA A 133 -0.73 -9.06 5.17
CA ALA A 133 -0.83 -8.40 3.87
C ALA A 133 0.33 -7.43 3.63
N ALA A 134 0.70 -6.63 4.64
CA ALA A 134 1.84 -5.74 4.61
C ALA A 134 3.16 -6.50 4.38
N HIS A 135 3.31 -7.68 4.99
CA HIS A 135 4.50 -8.53 4.80
C HIS A 135 4.56 -9.18 3.43
N ALA A 136 3.45 -9.73 2.93
CA ALA A 136 3.38 -10.47 1.67
C ALA A 136 3.26 -9.58 0.41
N ALA A 137 2.92 -8.30 0.57
CA ALA A 137 2.68 -7.42 -0.57
C ALA A 137 3.90 -7.28 -1.49
N GLU A 138 3.74 -7.67 -2.75
CA GLU A 138 4.70 -7.39 -3.82
C GLU A 138 4.50 -6.01 -4.45
N ASP A 139 3.27 -5.55 -4.47
CA ASP A 139 2.83 -4.28 -5.06
C ASP A 139 2.07 -3.43 -4.01
N LEU A 140 2.33 -2.13 -4.01
CA LEU A 140 1.72 -1.18 -3.08
C LEU A 140 0.25 -0.96 -3.38
N LEU A 141 -0.16 -0.93 -4.66
CA LEU A 141 -1.56 -0.74 -5.01
C LEU A 141 -2.40 -1.95 -4.54
N ALA A 142 -1.90 -3.16 -4.76
CA ALA A 142 -2.52 -4.39 -4.23
C ALA A 142 -2.62 -4.37 -2.69
N LEU A 143 -1.58 -3.89 -2.00
CA LEU A 143 -1.59 -3.72 -0.54
C LEU A 143 -2.72 -2.77 -0.11
N PHE A 144 -2.80 -1.58 -0.70
CA PHE A 144 -3.82 -0.58 -0.31
C PHE A 144 -5.24 -1.09 -0.53
N LYS A 145 -5.50 -1.79 -1.65
CA LYS A 145 -6.79 -2.46 -1.90
C LYS A 145 -7.11 -3.49 -0.83
N ARG A 146 -6.13 -4.32 -0.45
CA ARG A 146 -6.33 -5.35 0.57
C ARG A 146 -6.57 -4.74 1.95
N VAL A 147 -5.83 -3.70 2.32
CA VAL A 147 -5.99 -2.97 3.58
C VAL A 147 -7.36 -2.30 3.65
N HIS A 148 -7.81 -1.64 2.57
CA HIS A 148 -9.15 -1.06 2.50
C HIS A 148 -10.24 -2.12 2.73
N LEU A 149 -10.16 -3.27 2.07
CA LEU A 149 -11.11 -4.37 2.28
C LEU A 149 -11.14 -4.85 3.74
N ILE A 150 -9.97 -5.04 4.36
CA ILE A 150 -9.89 -5.52 5.75
C ILE A 150 -10.41 -4.46 6.74
N ILE A 151 -10.08 -3.17 6.52
CA ILE A 151 -10.61 -2.09 7.36
C ILE A 151 -12.14 -2.03 7.27
N GLY A 152 -12.70 -2.24 6.07
CA GLY A 152 -14.14 -2.27 5.84
C GLY A 152 -14.92 -3.33 6.65
N GLU A 153 -14.25 -4.35 7.21
CA GLU A 153 -14.92 -5.39 8.02
C GLU A 153 -15.25 -4.94 9.45
N TRP A 154 -14.54 -3.93 9.98
CA TRP A 154 -14.69 -3.47 11.36
C TRP A 154 -14.85 -1.97 11.51
N LEU A 155 -14.52 -1.20 10.47
CA LEU A 155 -14.73 0.24 10.40
C LEU A 155 -15.49 0.56 9.10
N PRO A 156 -16.59 1.33 9.15
CA PRO A 156 -17.29 1.76 7.94
C PRO A 156 -16.43 2.78 7.18
N ALA A 157 -15.55 2.27 6.33
CA ALA A 157 -14.55 3.02 5.56
C ALA A 157 -14.88 3.01 4.06
N LEU A 158 -16.13 3.33 3.70
CA LEU A 158 -16.57 3.39 2.29
C LEU A 158 -15.74 4.38 1.46
N ASN A 159 -15.30 5.47 2.10
CA ASN A 159 -14.35 6.41 1.53
C ASN A 159 -12.97 6.19 2.18
N PHE A 160 -11.97 5.90 1.36
CA PHE A 160 -10.62 5.51 1.77
C PHE A 160 -9.58 6.12 0.84
N SER A 161 -8.61 6.83 1.40
CA SER A 161 -7.53 7.47 0.64
C SER A 161 -6.18 7.21 1.26
N VAL A 162 -5.18 6.97 0.42
CA VAL A 162 -3.77 6.96 0.80
C VAL A 162 -3.06 8.03 0.01
N ALA A 163 -2.44 8.96 0.71
CA ALA A 163 -1.58 9.99 0.15
C ALA A 163 -0.13 9.72 0.56
N LEU A 164 0.80 9.85 -0.38
CA LEU A 164 2.24 9.80 -0.14
C LEU A 164 2.84 11.16 -0.49
N TYR A 165 3.75 11.64 0.34
CA TYR A 165 4.46 12.89 0.11
C TYR A 165 5.76 12.64 -0.65
N ASP A 166 5.93 13.33 -1.78
CA ASP A 166 7.21 13.35 -2.51
C ASP A 166 8.00 14.61 -2.15
N GLU A 167 9.10 14.42 -1.42
CA GLU A 167 10.00 15.50 -1.01
C GLU A 167 10.66 16.22 -2.20
N HIS A 168 10.88 15.54 -3.33
CA HIS A 168 11.62 16.12 -4.47
C HIS A 168 10.80 17.18 -5.19
N CYS A 169 9.50 16.97 -5.30
CA CYS A 169 8.57 17.87 -5.98
C CYS A 169 7.67 18.65 -5.02
N ALA A 170 7.79 18.38 -3.71
CA ALA A 170 6.94 18.94 -2.65
C ALA A 170 5.44 18.77 -2.97
N GLN A 171 5.04 17.58 -3.43
CA GLN A 171 3.69 17.27 -3.89
C GLN A 171 3.14 16.02 -3.21
N LEU A 172 1.81 16.00 -3.05
CA LEU A 172 1.07 14.83 -2.58
C LEU A 172 0.62 14.00 -3.78
N ASN A 173 0.96 12.72 -3.73
CA ASN A 173 0.50 11.73 -4.69
C ASN A 173 -0.53 10.82 -4.03
N PHE A 174 -1.59 10.47 -4.75
CA PHE A 174 -2.66 9.60 -4.25
C PHE A 174 -2.61 8.24 -4.95
N PRO A 175 -1.70 7.32 -4.54
CA PRO A 175 -1.58 6.02 -5.18
C PRO A 175 -2.84 5.15 -5.03
N TYR A 176 -3.71 5.45 -4.07
CA TYR A 176 -4.99 4.78 -3.92
C TYR A 176 -6.02 5.72 -3.30
N HIS A 177 -7.17 5.83 -3.96
CA HIS A 177 -8.25 6.70 -3.54
C HIS A 177 -9.59 6.11 -3.99
N VAL A 178 -10.54 6.08 -3.06
CA VAL A 178 -11.94 5.71 -3.28
C VAL A 178 -12.77 6.70 -2.46
N ASP A 179 -13.54 7.56 -3.12
CA ASP A 179 -14.53 8.44 -2.48
C ASP A 179 -15.72 8.65 -3.43
N ASP A 180 -16.93 8.64 -2.89
CA ASP A 180 -18.17 8.78 -3.68
C ASP A 180 -18.38 10.22 -4.21
N HIS A 181 -17.71 11.22 -3.63
CA HIS A 181 -17.89 12.64 -3.91
C HIS A 181 -16.64 13.35 -4.45
N GLU A 182 -15.43 12.95 -4.04
CA GLU A 182 -14.16 13.61 -4.42
C GLU A 182 -13.21 12.69 -5.24
N LEU A 183 -13.56 12.32 -6.48
CA LEU A 183 -12.76 11.39 -7.30
C LEU A 183 -11.28 11.75 -7.56
N GLN A 184 -10.89 13.03 -7.41
CA GLN A 184 -9.54 13.54 -7.67
C GLN A 184 -9.04 14.42 -6.51
N PRO A 185 -8.57 13.83 -5.40
CA PRO A 185 -8.17 14.54 -4.20
C PRO A 185 -6.92 15.43 -4.38
N GLU A 186 -6.12 15.21 -5.42
CA GLU A 186 -4.93 16.00 -5.76
C GLU A 186 -5.24 17.42 -6.28
N GLN A 187 -6.49 17.71 -6.67
CA GLN A 187 -6.84 19.04 -7.16
C GLN A 187 -6.72 20.12 -6.06
N PRO A 188 -6.27 21.34 -6.37
CA PRO A 188 -6.21 22.42 -5.40
C PRO A 188 -7.59 22.71 -4.78
N GLY A 189 -7.66 22.72 -3.45
CA GLY A 189 -8.86 23.11 -2.70
C GLY A 189 -9.75 21.96 -2.22
N THR A 190 -9.45 20.70 -2.57
CA THR A 190 -10.16 19.52 -2.03
C THR A 190 -10.02 19.41 -0.51
N MET A 191 -11.00 18.77 0.14
CA MET A 191 -10.95 18.52 1.58
C MET A 191 -10.00 17.40 1.92
N THR A 192 -10.07 16.30 1.17
CA THR A 192 -9.20 15.14 1.35
C THR A 192 -7.72 15.55 1.24
N GLY A 193 -7.38 16.35 0.22
CA GLY A 193 -6.03 16.87 0.02
C GLY A 193 -5.54 17.74 1.18
N ARG A 194 -6.38 18.65 1.67
CA ARG A 194 -6.04 19.51 2.82
C ARG A 194 -5.85 18.73 4.12
N LEU A 195 -6.72 17.75 4.40
CA LEU A 195 -6.60 16.91 5.59
C LEU A 195 -5.35 16.04 5.52
N CYS A 196 -5.04 15.43 4.35
CA CYS A 196 -3.79 14.71 4.14
C CYS A 196 -2.56 15.59 4.42
N ALA A 197 -2.53 16.80 3.85
CA ALA A 197 -1.42 17.73 4.05
C ALA A 197 -1.23 18.08 5.54
N GLU A 198 -2.32 18.30 6.27
CA GLU A 198 -2.26 18.62 7.69
C GLU A 198 -1.81 17.44 8.55
N VAL A 199 -2.30 16.22 8.28
CA VAL A 199 -1.86 15.00 8.96
C VAL A 199 -0.35 14.77 8.73
N ILE A 200 0.13 14.97 7.51
CA ILE A 200 1.55 14.81 7.16
C ILE A 200 2.39 15.86 7.88
N ARG A 201 1.96 17.13 7.84
CA ARG A 201 2.65 18.27 8.45
C ARG A 201 2.72 18.17 9.98
N SER A 202 1.63 17.77 10.62
CA SER A 202 1.55 17.63 12.07
C SER A 202 2.21 16.33 12.57
N GLY A 203 2.22 15.29 11.74
CA GLY A 203 2.64 13.94 12.12
C GLY A 203 1.73 13.30 13.18
N GLN A 204 0.53 13.84 13.38
CA GLN A 204 -0.44 13.39 14.38
C GLN A 204 -1.75 12.93 13.72
N PRO A 205 -2.44 11.95 14.30
CA PRO A 205 -3.76 11.56 13.83
C PRO A 205 -4.78 12.68 14.10
N ILE A 206 -5.73 12.83 13.19
CA ILE A 206 -6.82 13.81 13.28
C ILE A 206 -8.14 13.05 13.18
N LEU A 207 -8.93 13.12 14.26
CA LEU A 207 -10.28 12.59 14.31
C LEU A 207 -11.26 13.76 14.39
N LEU A 208 -12.13 13.86 13.38
CA LEU A 208 -13.18 14.87 13.29
C LEU A 208 -14.54 14.18 13.42
N THR A 209 -15.31 14.60 14.43
CA THR A 209 -16.67 14.09 14.65
C THR A 209 -17.66 15.25 14.85
N PRO A 210 -18.92 15.11 14.39
CA PRO A 210 -20.00 16.10 14.56
C PRO A 210 -20.22 16.65 15.97
N ASP A 211 -19.81 15.87 16.96
CA ASP A 211 -20.13 16.10 18.36
C ASP A 211 -18.97 16.83 19.10
N GLN A 212 -17.88 17.17 18.40
CA GLN A 212 -16.75 17.91 18.97
C GLN A 212 -17.11 19.39 19.20
N GLU A 213 -16.90 19.87 20.42
CA GLU A 213 -17.14 21.27 20.80
C GLU A 213 -16.19 22.25 20.07
N ALA A 214 -15.00 21.81 19.67
CA ALA A 214 -14.01 22.62 18.97
C ALA A 214 -13.20 21.77 17.96
N PRO A 215 -13.63 21.69 16.68
CA PRO A 215 -12.83 21.07 15.64
C PRO A 215 -11.51 21.83 15.40
N PRO A 216 -10.46 21.17 14.87
CA PRO A 216 -9.19 21.81 14.55
C PRO A 216 -9.37 23.00 13.61
N GLN A 217 -8.55 24.03 13.83
CA GLN A 217 -8.66 25.30 13.12
C GLN A 217 -8.51 25.11 11.59
N GLY A 218 -9.48 25.60 10.82
CA GLY A 218 -9.52 25.46 9.36
C GLY A 218 -10.28 24.23 8.83
N PHE A 219 -10.79 23.36 9.71
CA PHE A 219 -11.60 22.20 9.37
C PHE A 219 -13.03 22.27 9.94
N GLU A 220 -13.45 23.42 10.48
CA GLU A 220 -14.79 23.63 11.07
C GLU A 220 -15.89 23.39 10.02
N ALA A 221 -15.61 23.69 8.76
CA ALA A 221 -16.53 23.48 7.64
C ALA A 221 -16.79 21.99 7.31
N LEU A 222 -15.99 21.05 7.82
CA LEU A 222 -16.20 19.61 7.63
C LEU A 222 -17.24 19.02 8.58
N VAL A 223 -17.57 19.76 9.64
CA VAL A 223 -18.31 19.28 10.80
C VAL A 223 -19.36 20.32 11.18
N THR A 224 -20.27 20.61 10.25
CA THR A 224 -21.22 21.73 10.37
C THR A 224 -22.53 21.35 11.07
N ASP A 225 -22.91 20.07 11.01
CA ASP A 225 -24.15 19.56 11.60
C ASP A 225 -23.99 18.13 12.13
N GLN A 226 -24.99 17.64 12.88
CA GLN A 226 -25.01 16.27 13.43
C GLN A 226 -25.06 15.17 12.37
N HIS A 227 -25.33 15.51 11.10
CA HIS A 227 -25.35 14.56 10.00
C HIS A 227 -24.05 14.59 9.19
N SER A 228 -23.10 15.44 9.55
CA SER A 228 -21.83 15.58 8.84
C SER A 228 -21.02 14.28 8.94
N PRO A 229 -20.26 13.93 7.89
CA PRO A 229 -19.43 12.74 7.92
C PRO A 229 -18.32 12.85 8.97
N CYS A 230 -17.97 11.73 9.58
CA CYS A 230 -16.77 11.64 10.42
C CYS A 230 -15.54 11.48 9.52
N TRP A 231 -14.46 12.14 9.89
CA TRP A 231 -13.17 12.01 9.21
C TRP A 231 -12.14 11.49 10.19
N LEU A 232 -11.34 10.53 9.76
CA LEU A 232 -10.23 10.03 10.52
C LEU A 232 -9.01 9.96 9.60
N GLY A 233 -8.05 10.84 9.85
CA GLY A 233 -6.77 10.89 9.17
C GLY A 233 -5.66 10.41 10.08
N VAL A 234 -4.81 9.53 9.58
CA VAL A 234 -3.72 8.94 10.35
C VAL A 234 -2.41 9.01 9.55
N PRO A 235 -1.32 9.47 10.17
CA PRO A 235 -0.05 9.60 9.46
C PRO A 235 0.60 8.24 9.21
N LEU A 236 1.22 8.10 8.04
CA LEU A 236 2.10 6.99 7.70
C LEU A 236 3.51 7.36 8.18
N ASN A 237 3.81 7.05 9.44
CA ASN A 237 5.10 7.35 10.06
C ASN A 237 6.11 6.22 9.77
N SER A 238 7.24 6.60 9.18
CA SER A 238 8.44 5.79 9.02
C SER A 238 9.51 6.23 10.03
N GLN A 239 10.62 5.49 10.12
CA GLN A 239 11.78 5.88 10.93
C GLN A 239 12.37 7.24 10.50
N ASN A 240 12.19 7.62 9.23
CA ASN A 240 12.74 8.85 8.66
C ASN A 240 11.74 10.03 8.66
N GLY A 241 10.55 9.86 9.25
CA GLY A 241 9.52 10.90 9.30
C GLY A 241 8.18 10.45 8.70
N THR A 242 7.27 11.40 8.51
CA THR A 242 5.94 11.15 7.98
C THR A 242 5.99 11.08 6.45
N ILE A 243 5.85 9.89 5.89
CA ILE A 243 5.95 9.66 4.43
C ILE A 243 4.60 9.82 3.71
N GLY A 244 3.51 9.98 4.46
CA GLY A 244 2.18 10.06 3.90
C GLY A 244 1.07 10.10 4.96
N ALA A 245 -0.17 9.99 4.50
CA ALA A 245 -1.36 9.89 5.34
C ALA A 245 -2.35 8.88 4.76
N LEU A 246 -3.11 8.24 5.63
CA LEU A 246 -4.26 7.44 5.30
C LEU A 246 -5.51 8.12 5.89
N ILE A 247 -6.52 8.34 5.06
CA ILE A 247 -7.77 8.97 5.45
C ILE A 247 -8.92 7.99 5.24
N VAL A 248 -9.79 7.89 6.24
CA VAL A 248 -11.11 7.25 6.14
C VAL A 248 -12.20 8.24 6.47
N LYS A 249 -13.33 8.12 5.77
CA LYS A 249 -14.47 9.03 5.92
C LYS A 249 -15.78 8.25 5.91
N SER A 250 -16.61 8.50 6.92
CA SER A 250 -17.92 7.86 7.03
C SER A 250 -18.93 8.54 6.11
N ILE A 251 -20.04 7.85 5.83
CA ILE A 251 -21.18 8.46 5.17
C ILE A 251 -21.88 9.46 6.11
N PRO A 252 -22.51 10.52 5.58
CA PRO A 252 -23.32 11.44 6.38
C PRO A 252 -24.39 10.69 7.20
N GLY A 253 -24.47 10.97 8.50
CA GLY A 253 -25.36 10.28 9.44
C GLY A 253 -24.96 8.83 9.78
N GLY A 254 -23.79 8.38 9.34
CA GLY A 254 -23.25 7.06 9.65
C GLY A 254 -22.69 6.93 11.08
N GLU A 255 -22.12 5.76 11.37
CA GLU A 255 -21.49 5.48 12.66
C GLU A 255 -20.35 6.46 12.95
N ARG A 256 -20.20 6.80 14.24
CA ARG A 256 -19.14 7.68 14.73
C ARG A 256 -17.85 6.90 14.90
N TYR A 257 -16.78 7.43 14.34
CA TYR A 257 -15.44 6.95 14.65
C TYR A 257 -15.06 7.36 16.08
N THR A 258 -14.44 6.42 16.79
CA THR A 258 -14.05 6.55 18.19
C THR A 258 -12.53 6.71 18.34
N GLU A 259 -12.08 7.07 19.53
CA GLU A 259 -10.65 7.05 19.87
C GLU A 259 -10.04 5.65 19.71
N GLN A 260 -10.82 4.61 19.96
CA GLN A 260 -10.37 3.23 19.76
C GLN A 260 -10.15 2.91 18.28
N ASP A 261 -11.00 3.43 17.38
CA ASP A 261 -10.82 3.28 15.94
C ASP A 261 -9.56 4.03 15.45
N LYS A 262 -9.30 5.20 16.04
CA LYS A 262 -8.07 5.97 15.81
C LYS A 262 -6.83 5.15 16.18
N GLU A 263 -6.79 4.58 17.39
CA GLU A 263 -5.66 3.76 17.86
C GLU A 263 -5.41 2.54 16.96
N LEU A 264 -6.48 1.85 16.55
CA LEU A 264 -6.38 0.69 15.67
C LEU A 264 -5.87 1.09 14.29
N LEU A 265 -6.40 2.17 13.71
CA LEU A 265 -5.96 2.65 12.40
C LEU A 265 -4.51 3.17 12.45
N GLN A 266 -4.05 3.73 13.58
CA GLN A 266 -2.64 4.04 13.82
C GLN A 266 -1.75 2.80 13.73
N TYR A 267 -2.15 1.69 14.35
CA TYR A 267 -1.40 0.43 14.23
C TYR A 267 -1.33 -0.04 12.78
N VAL A 268 -2.46 0.01 12.06
CA VAL A 268 -2.52 -0.34 10.63
C VAL A 268 -1.57 0.53 9.81
N CYS A 269 -1.61 1.85 10.03
CA CYS A 269 -0.74 2.80 9.33
C CYS A 269 0.74 2.54 9.59
N ALA A 270 1.12 2.12 10.80
CA ALA A 270 2.50 1.74 11.10
C ALA A 270 2.95 0.51 10.28
N GLN A 271 2.09 -0.50 10.13
CA GLN A 271 2.40 -1.68 9.30
C GLN A 271 2.50 -1.32 7.82
N VAL A 272 1.57 -0.49 7.33
CA VAL A 272 1.55 -0.01 5.94
C VAL A 272 2.78 0.86 5.64
N ALA A 273 3.14 1.78 6.52
CA ALA A 273 4.33 2.62 6.39
C ALA A 273 5.61 1.77 6.29
N THR A 274 5.75 0.77 7.17
CA THR A 274 6.87 -0.18 7.13
C THR A 274 6.94 -0.93 5.79
N ALA A 275 5.81 -1.37 5.25
CA ALA A 275 5.76 -2.06 3.96
C ALA A 275 6.14 -1.12 2.79
N ILE A 276 5.68 0.13 2.82
CA ILE A 276 6.04 1.15 1.82
C ILE A 276 7.55 1.40 1.85
N GLU A 277 8.13 1.65 3.03
CA GLU A 277 9.56 1.92 3.19
C GLU A 277 10.40 0.73 2.70
N ARG A 278 10.04 -0.49 3.08
CA ARG A 278 10.70 -1.71 2.61
C ARG A 278 10.66 -1.81 1.09
N LYS A 279 9.52 -1.48 0.46
CA LYS A 279 9.37 -1.52 -1.00
C LYS A 279 10.21 -0.45 -1.69
N GLN A 280 10.21 0.77 -1.17
CA GLN A 280 11.04 1.87 -1.69
C GLN A 280 12.53 1.53 -1.54
N LEU A 281 12.94 0.95 -0.41
CA LEU A 281 14.31 0.50 -0.17
C LEU A 281 14.71 -0.62 -1.15
N HIS A 282 13.88 -1.64 -1.34
CA HIS A 282 14.14 -2.68 -2.33
C HIS A 282 14.26 -2.11 -3.75
N ALA A 283 13.36 -1.23 -4.16
CA ALA A 283 13.43 -0.59 -5.48
C ALA A 283 14.71 0.25 -5.64
N ARG A 284 15.15 0.93 -4.57
CA ARG A 284 16.39 1.69 -4.55
C ARG A 284 17.61 0.78 -4.63
N LEU A 285 17.66 -0.30 -3.84
CA LEU A 285 18.74 -1.28 -3.89
C LEU A 285 18.85 -1.94 -5.26
N GLN A 286 17.72 -2.29 -5.87
CA GLN A 286 17.70 -2.83 -7.23
C GLN A 286 18.24 -1.80 -8.24
N ARG A 287 17.79 -0.54 -8.17
CA ARG A 287 18.36 0.52 -9.00
C ARG A 287 19.86 0.72 -8.76
N MET A 288 20.34 0.61 -7.53
CA MET A 288 21.78 0.69 -7.22
C MET A 288 22.57 -0.51 -7.75
N ALA A 289 21.95 -1.69 -7.78
CA ALA A 289 22.55 -2.91 -8.32
C ALA A 289 22.62 -2.91 -9.86
N GLU A 290 21.74 -2.16 -10.54
CA GLU A 290 21.61 -2.15 -12.00
C GLU A 290 22.09 -0.85 -12.68
N TYR A 291 22.16 0.28 -11.95
CA TYR A 291 22.48 1.59 -12.52
C TYR A 291 23.63 2.30 -11.78
N ASP A 292 24.47 3.00 -12.55
CA ASP A 292 25.50 3.90 -12.04
C ASP A 292 24.87 5.12 -11.35
N GLN A 293 25.27 5.39 -10.11
CA GLN A 293 24.65 6.42 -9.28
C GLN A 293 24.90 7.84 -9.79
N LEU A 294 26.04 8.07 -10.45
CA LEU A 294 26.38 9.41 -10.93
C LEU A 294 25.68 9.74 -12.25
N THR A 295 25.72 8.83 -13.21
CA THR A 295 25.25 9.06 -14.59
C THR A 295 23.84 8.54 -14.86
N GLN A 296 23.27 7.74 -13.96
CA GLN A 296 21.96 7.09 -14.14
C GLN A 296 21.90 6.26 -15.43
N LEU A 297 23.05 5.76 -15.88
CA LEU A 297 23.17 4.78 -16.94
C LEU A 297 23.15 3.37 -16.33
N PRO A 298 22.71 2.36 -17.08
CA PRO A 298 23.03 0.97 -16.78
C PRO A 298 24.49 0.80 -16.37
N ASN A 299 24.70 0.08 -15.28
CA ASN A 299 26.04 -0.28 -14.82
C ASN A 299 26.52 -1.54 -15.56
N ARG A 300 27.67 -2.07 -15.13
CA ARG A 300 28.26 -3.27 -15.71
C ARG A 300 27.36 -4.51 -15.66
N GLU A 301 26.59 -4.68 -14.58
CA GLU A 301 25.72 -5.85 -14.42
C GLU A 301 24.54 -5.79 -15.39
N LEU A 302 23.80 -4.66 -15.40
CA LEU A 302 22.66 -4.50 -16.31
C LEU A 302 23.10 -4.50 -17.79
N LEU A 303 24.28 -3.96 -18.12
CA LEU A 303 24.84 -4.06 -19.46
C LEU A 303 25.04 -5.52 -19.88
N ARG A 304 25.59 -6.35 -19.00
CA ARG A 304 25.87 -7.76 -19.28
C ARG A 304 24.59 -8.55 -19.55
N ASP A 305 23.55 -8.31 -18.76
CA ASP A 305 22.23 -8.92 -18.99
C ASP A 305 21.63 -8.50 -20.33
N ARG A 306 21.69 -7.21 -20.66
CA ARG A 306 21.20 -6.70 -21.97
C ARG A 306 22.01 -7.22 -23.14
N LEU A 307 23.32 -7.32 -23.01
CA LEU A 307 24.20 -7.89 -24.04
C LEU A 307 23.87 -9.37 -24.29
N LYS A 308 23.64 -10.15 -23.23
CA LYS A 308 23.24 -11.55 -23.35
C LYS A 308 21.90 -11.69 -24.08
N ALA A 309 20.90 -10.89 -23.71
CA ALA A 309 19.60 -10.88 -24.38
C ALA A 309 19.72 -10.48 -25.86
N ALA A 310 20.53 -9.45 -26.16
CA ALA A 310 20.77 -9.00 -27.54
C ALA A 310 21.47 -10.08 -28.39
N LEU A 311 22.43 -10.81 -27.83
CA LEU A 311 23.10 -11.92 -28.51
C LEU A 311 22.15 -13.08 -28.81
N GLU A 312 21.27 -13.42 -27.87
CA GLU A 312 20.25 -14.45 -28.04
C GLU A 312 19.25 -14.07 -29.16
N ALA A 313 18.76 -12.83 -29.15
CA ALA A 313 17.87 -12.30 -30.19
C ALA A 313 18.56 -12.29 -31.57
N ALA A 314 19.78 -11.74 -31.67
CA ALA A 314 20.52 -11.70 -32.93
C ALA A 314 20.80 -13.11 -33.49
N ARG A 315 21.06 -14.09 -32.63
CA ARG A 315 21.23 -15.50 -33.03
C ARG A 315 19.95 -16.12 -33.59
N GLN A 316 18.78 -15.78 -33.02
CA GLN A 316 17.49 -16.31 -33.46
C GLN A 316 17.04 -15.69 -34.79
N ASP A 317 17.20 -14.37 -34.93
CA ASP A 317 16.70 -13.62 -36.08
C ASP A 317 17.70 -13.55 -37.24
N GLY A 318 18.90 -14.11 -37.07
CA GLY A 318 20.02 -13.93 -38.00
C GLY A 318 20.46 -12.46 -38.12
N GLY A 319 20.14 -11.66 -37.09
CA GLY A 319 20.43 -10.24 -37.00
C GLY A 319 21.89 -9.94 -36.68
N ARG A 320 22.25 -8.66 -36.77
CA ARG A 320 23.58 -8.15 -36.42
C ARG A 320 23.44 -7.12 -35.31
N MET A 321 24.47 -7.03 -34.49
CA MET A 321 24.56 -6.07 -33.39
C MET A 321 25.99 -5.54 -33.28
N ALA A 322 26.17 -4.41 -32.60
CA ALA A 322 27.49 -3.83 -32.37
C ALA A 322 27.67 -3.39 -30.92
N LEU A 323 28.91 -3.53 -30.45
CA LEU A 323 29.39 -3.07 -29.15
C LEU A 323 30.48 -2.02 -29.41
N LEU A 324 30.24 -0.80 -28.94
CA LEU A 324 31.19 0.30 -28.99
C LEU A 324 31.75 0.51 -27.59
N TYR A 325 33.07 0.39 -27.43
CA TYR A 325 33.77 0.70 -26.19
C TYR A 325 34.33 2.11 -26.27
N VAL A 326 33.97 2.97 -25.32
CA VAL A 326 34.24 4.41 -25.32
C VAL A 326 35.02 4.77 -24.06
N ASP A 327 36.19 5.37 -24.22
CA ASP A 327 37.02 5.91 -23.14
C ASP A 327 37.20 7.42 -23.35
N LEU A 328 37.12 8.19 -22.26
CA LEU A 328 37.32 9.64 -22.32
C LEU A 328 38.80 10.01 -22.15
N ASP A 329 39.40 10.54 -23.21
CA ASP A 329 40.81 10.89 -23.19
C ASP A 329 41.11 11.96 -22.14
N ARG A 330 42.18 11.75 -21.38
CA ARG A 330 42.71 12.70 -20.38
C ARG A 330 41.70 13.09 -19.29
N PHE A 331 40.67 12.29 -19.03
CA PHE A 331 39.70 12.57 -17.96
C PHE A 331 40.37 12.82 -16.60
N LYS A 332 41.42 12.04 -16.27
CA LYS A 332 42.20 12.26 -15.04
C LYS A 332 42.79 13.68 -14.94
N GLN A 333 43.27 14.26 -16.05
CA GLN A 333 43.79 15.63 -16.04
C GLN A 333 42.70 16.66 -15.73
N VAL A 334 41.47 16.41 -16.16
CA VAL A 334 40.33 17.27 -15.80
C VAL A 334 40.10 17.25 -14.30
N ASN A 335 40.09 16.06 -13.68
CA ASN A 335 39.97 15.94 -12.22
C ASN A 335 41.12 16.62 -11.48
N ASP A 336 42.35 16.41 -11.94
CA ASP A 336 43.54 16.97 -11.30
C ASP A 336 43.60 18.51 -11.42
N THR A 337 43.04 19.09 -12.50
CA THR A 337 43.09 20.54 -12.79
C THR A 337 41.88 21.30 -12.25
N HIS A 338 40.68 20.72 -12.34
CA HIS A 338 39.41 21.39 -12.06
C HIS A 338 38.65 20.78 -10.87
N GLY A 339 39.19 19.72 -10.27
CA GLY A 339 38.58 19.03 -9.14
C GLY A 339 37.54 18.00 -9.55
N HIS A 340 37.23 17.10 -8.60
CA HIS A 340 36.30 15.98 -8.83
C HIS A 340 34.86 16.43 -9.14
N ALA A 341 34.39 17.55 -8.59
CA ALA A 341 33.04 18.05 -8.87
C ALA A 341 32.84 18.38 -10.36
N VAL A 342 33.84 19.02 -11.00
CA VAL A 342 33.80 19.31 -12.44
C VAL A 342 33.91 18.03 -13.27
N GLY A 343 34.71 17.06 -12.82
CA GLY A 343 34.77 15.72 -13.40
C GLY A 343 33.43 14.98 -13.37
N ASP A 344 32.71 15.07 -12.26
CA ASP A 344 31.40 14.45 -12.10
C ASP A 344 30.36 15.09 -13.04
N MET A 345 30.35 16.42 -13.13
CA MET A 345 29.51 17.15 -14.10
C MET A 345 29.85 16.78 -15.55
N LEU A 346 31.14 16.56 -15.84
CA LEU A 346 31.60 16.13 -17.15
C LEU A 346 31.05 14.74 -17.50
N LEU A 347 31.15 13.77 -16.59
CA LEU A 347 30.62 12.42 -16.78
C LEU A 347 29.09 12.42 -16.99
N GLN A 348 28.36 13.20 -16.22
CA GLN A 348 26.91 13.37 -16.38
C GLN A 348 26.55 13.95 -17.75
N THR A 349 27.30 14.97 -18.20
CA THR A 349 27.05 15.60 -19.50
C THR A 349 27.40 14.67 -20.65
N VAL A 350 28.49 13.91 -20.55
CA VAL A 350 28.87 12.87 -21.51
C VAL A 350 27.79 11.80 -21.60
N ALA A 351 27.31 11.30 -20.46
CA ALA A 351 26.24 10.30 -20.41
C ALA A 351 24.97 10.76 -21.14
N ASN A 352 24.55 12.02 -20.91
CA ASN A 352 23.40 12.61 -21.61
C ASN A 352 23.65 12.76 -23.11
N ARG A 353 24.84 13.19 -23.53
CA ARG A 353 25.22 13.28 -24.94
C ARG A 353 25.23 11.92 -25.63
N LEU A 354 25.75 10.88 -24.96
CA LEU A 354 25.75 9.50 -25.46
C LEU A 354 24.33 8.96 -25.63
N LYS A 355 23.45 9.15 -24.63
CA LYS A 355 22.03 8.81 -24.73
C LYS A 355 21.36 9.47 -25.93
N GLY A 356 21.63 10.75 -26.19
CA GLY A 356 21.11 11.46 -27.36
C GLY A 356 21.70 11.02 -28.72
N CYS A 357 22.79 10.25 -28.72
CA CYS A 357 23.39 9.75 -29.95
C CYS A 357 22.70 8.49 -30.48
N VAL A 358 22.01 7.73 -29.62
CA VAL A 358 21.49 6.39 -29.91
C VAL A 358 19.96 6.35 -29.86
N ARG A 359 19.37 5.21 -30.26
CA ARG A 359 17.91 5.00 -30.17
C ARG A 359 17.51 4.57 -28.76
N GLU A 360 16.24 4.69 -28.41
CA GLU A 360 15.72 4.22 -27.10
C GLU A 360 15.90 2.71 -26.89
N THR A 361 15.89 1.94 -27.99
CA THR A 361 16.18 0.50 -27.96
C THR A 361 17.64 0.19 -27.68
N ASP A 362 18.57 1.13 -27.90
CA ASP A 362 19.99 0.94 -27.67
C ASP A 362 20.37 1.16 -26.21
N THR A 363 21.46 0.53 -25.76
CA THR A 363 21.92 0.68 -24.37
C THR A 363 23.19 1.50 -24.32
N VAL A 364 23.20 2.54 -23.49
CA VAL A 364 24.41 3.26 -23.08
C VAL A 364 24.67 2.90 -21.63
N ALA A 365 25.83 2.33 -21.33
CA ALA A 365 26.21 1.91 -19.99
C ALA A 365 27.52 2.57 -19.56
N ARG A 366 27.69 2.76 -18.26
CA ARG A 366 28.97 3.16 -17.67
C ARG A 366 29.54 1.97 -16.90
N ILE A 367 30.75 1.55 -17.25
CA ILE A 367 31.36 0.32 -16.71
C ILE A 367 32.60 0.59 -15.84
N GLY A 368 33.16 1.79 -15.94
CA GLY A 368 34.35 2.22 -15.21
C GLY A 368 34.29 3.70 -14.85
N GLY A 369 35.44 4.27 -14.49
CA GLY A 369 35.56 5.69 -14.12
C GLY A 369 35.16 6.63 -15.26
N ASP A 370 35.82 6.48 -16.39
CA ASP A 370 35.68 7.25 -17.63
C ASP A 370 35.31 6.37 -18.84
N GLU A 371 34.95 5.12 -18.58
CA GLU A 371 34.63 4.11 -19.59
C GLU A 371 33.12 3.90 -19.73
N PHE A 372 32.67 3.97 -20.98
CA PHE A 372 31.29 3.76 -21.39
C PHE A 372 31.22 2.67 -22.45
N VAL A 373 30.09 1.97 -22.49
CA VAL A 373 29.79 1.00 -23.55
C VAL A 373 28.47 1.38 -24.18
N VAL A 374 28.44 1.38 -25.51
CA VAL A 374 27.22 1.55 -26.30
C VAL A 374 26.93 0.25 -27.03
N LEU A 375 25.77 -0.33 -26.72
CA LEU A 375 25.26 -1.55 -27.31
C LEU A 375 24.14 -1.21 -28.30
N LEU A 376 24.41 -1.44 -29.58
CA LEU A 376 23.45 -1.28 -30.68
C LEU A 376 22.77 -2.62 -30.93
N HIS A 377 21.47 -2.72 -30.63
CA HIS A 377 20.77 -4.02 -30.60
C HIS A 377 20.49 -4.58 -32.00
N SER A 378 20.38 -3.70 -33.00
CA SER A 378 20.14 -4.09 -34.39
C SER A 378 20.84 -3.13 -35.33
N ILE A 379 21.79 -3.65 -36.10
CA ILE A 379 22.43 -2.94 -37.22
C ILE A 379 22.13 -3.67 -38.54
N HIS A 380 21.98 -2.94 -39.63
CA HIS A 380 21.67 -3.50 -40.94
C HIS A 380 22.92 -3.66 -41.80
N ALA A 381 23.83 -2.69 -41.72
CA ALA A 381 25.11 -2.70 -42.42
C ALA A 381 26.28 -2.53 -41.43
N SER A 382 27.46 -3.04 -41.81
CA SER A 382 28.68 -2.87 -41.00
C SER A 382 29.04 -1.40 -40.78
N GLY A 383 28.70 -0.52 -41.73
CA GLY A 383 28.92 0.93 -41.61
C GLY A 383 27.99 1.64 -40.61
N ASP A 384 26.91 1.02 -40.15
CA ASP A 384 25.97 1.66 -39.21
C ASP A 384 26.65 1.92 -37.86
N ALA A 385 27.44 0.95 -37.38
CA ALA A 385 28.18 1.09 -36.13
C ALA A 385 29.23 2.20 -36.22
N ASP A 386 29.94 2.30 -37.35
CA ASP A 386 30.92 3.37 -37.60
C ASP A 386 30.25 4.75 -37.72
N CYS A 387 29.05 4.81 -38.31
CA CYS A 387 28.27 6.03 -38.38
C CYS A 387 27.87 6.52 -36.98
N VAL A 388 27.42 5.62 -36.10
CA VAL A 388 27.10 5.96 -34.70
C VAL A 388 28.37 6.36 -33.95
N ALA A 389 29.48 5.65 -34.12
CA ALA A 389 30.77 6.01 -33.51
C ALA A 389 31.23 7.42 -33.97
N GLY A 390 31.11 7.72 -35.26
CA GLY A 390 31.42 9.05 -35.81
C GLY A 390 30.53 10.15 -35.23
N LYS A 391 29.22 9.89 -35.12
CA LYS A 391 28.26 10.80 -34.46
C LYS A 391 28.65 11.06 -33.01
N ILE A 392 29.00 10.02 -32.24
CA ILE A 392 29.44 10.14 -30.85
C ILE A 392 30.71 11.01 -30.76
N ARG A 393 31.72 10.75 -31.60
CA ARG A 393 32.95 11.57 -31.63
C ARG A 393 32.63 13.05 -31.90
N GLN A 394 31.77 13.32 -32.87
CA GLN A 394 31.39 14.69 -33.22
C GLN A 394 30.65 15.41 -32.09
N VAL A 395 29.71 14.73 -31.43
CA VAL A 395 28.91 15.31 -30.32
C VAL A 395 29.77 15.52 -29.07
N LEU A 396 30.65 14.58 -28.73
CA LEU A 396 31.52 14.71 -27.56
C LEU A 396 32.65 15.73 -27.77
N ALA A 397 33.14 15.92 -29.00
CA ALA A 397 34.11 16.96 -29.33
C ALA A 397 33.57 18.40 -29.20
N GLN A 398 32.26 18.60 -29.05
CA GLN A 398 31.74 19.96 -28.83
C GLN A 398 32.16 20.48 -27.44
N PRO A 399 32.59 21.75 -27.31
CA PRO A 399 32.97 22.32 -26.02
C PRO A 399 31.90 22.14 -24.95
N LEU A 400 32.33 21.82 -23.73
CA LEU A 400 31.48 21.60 -22.56
C LEU A 400 31.67 22.77 -21.60
N ARG A 401 30.61 23.55 -21.39
CA ARG A 401 30.61 24.64 -20.42
C ARG A 401 30.15 24.11 -19.06
N LEU A 402 31.10 23.89 -18.15
CA LEU A 402 30.86 23.29 -16.84
C LEU A 402 31.46 24.22 -15.78
N ASP A 403 30.63 24.69 -14.85
CA ASP A 403 31.04 25.58 -13.75
C ASP A 403 31.89 26.79 -14.20
N GLY A 404 31.50 27.42 -15.31
CA GLY A 404 32.22 28.57 -15.89
C GLY A 404 33.48 28.22 -16.70
N HIS A 405 33.91 26.95 -16.72
CA HIS A 405 35.02 26.46 -17.53
C HIS A 405 34.54 25.92 -18.88
N SER A 406 35.34 26.11 -19.93
CA SER A 406 35.12 25.51 -21.25
C SER A 406 36.09 24.35 -21.44
N LEU A 407 35.58 23.13 -21.30
CA LEU A 407 36.36 21.90 -21.43
C LEU A 407 36.20 21.30 -22.83
N HIS A 408 37.26 20.69 -23.33
CA HIS A 408 37.25 19.95 -24.58
C HIS A 408 37.75 18.53 -24.31
N ILE A 409 36.91 17.54 -24.55
CA ILE A 409 37.25 16.14 -24.37
C ILE A 409 37.08 15.40 -25.69
N GLN A 410 37.98 14.46 -25.95
CA GLN A 410 37.90 13.58 -27.10
C GLN A 410 37.65 12.15 -26.62
N PRO A 411 36.74 11.41 -27.26
CA PRO A 411 36.57 10.01 -26.96
C PRO A 411 37.45 9.14 -27.85
N SER A 412 38.09 8.16 -27.23
CA SER A 412 38.65 6.98 -27.89
C SER A 412 37.55 5.93 -28.01
N ILE A 413 37.20 5.52 -29.23
CA ILE A 413 36.11 4.57 -29.49
C ILE A 413 36.63 3.37 -30.28
N GLY A 414 36.39 2.17 -29.78
CA GLY A 414 36.58 0.90 -30.47
C GLY A 414 35.25 0.22 -30.75
N VAL A 415 35.15 -0.51 -31.86
CA VAL A 415 33.91 -1.12 -32.34
C VAL A 415 34.13 -2.62 -32.53
N ALA A 416 33.22 -3.43 -31.99
CA ALA A 416 33.09 -4.84 -32.32
C ALA A 416 31.67 -5.12 -32.84
N GLN A 417 31.57 -6.00 -33.82
CA GLN A 417 30.31 -6.36 -34.49
C GLN A 417 30.08 -7.86 -34.38
N TYR A 418 28.84 -8.25 -34.09
CA TYR A 418 28.41 -9.64 -34.15
C TYR A 418 27.79 -9.92 -35.53
N PRO A 419 28.13 -11.07 -36.16
CA PRO A 419 29.01 -12.14 -35.66
C PRO A 419 30.51 -11.98 -36.01
N GLU A 420 30.90 -10.93 -36.76
CA GLU A 420 32.23 -10.80 -37.36
C GLU A 420 33.39 -10.82 -36.36
N HIS A 421 33.21 -10.22 -35.19
CA HIS A 421 34.21 -10.06 -34.13
C HIS A 421 33.96 -11.03 -32.96
N GLY A 422 33.19 -12.09 -33.18
CA GLY A 422 32.92 -13.13 -32.20
C GLY A 422 31.44 -13.36 -31.94
N THR A 423 31.16 -14.52 -31.35
CA THR A 423 29.79 -14.99 -31.07
C THR A 423 29.46 -15.04 -29.58
N GLU A 424 30.40 -14.63 -28.73
CA GLU A 424 30.31 -14.61 -27.29
C GLU A 424 30.68 -13.24 -26.72
N GLU A 425 30.09 -12.89 -25.57
CA GLU A 425 30.33 -11.65 -24.82
C GLU A 425 31.83 -11.31 -24.71
N LYS A 426 32.64 -12.25 -24.22
CA LYS A 426 34.07 -12.02 -23.96
C LYS A 426 34.86 -11.69 -25.23
N GLN A 427 34.45 -12.20 -26.38
CA GLN A 427 35.12 -11.93 -27.66
C GLN A 427 34.82 -10.52 -28.13
N LEU A 428 33.54 -10.12 -28.10
CA LEU A 428 33.11 -8.78 -28.52
C LEU A 428 33.75 -7.69 -27.64
N PHE A 429 33.77 -7.88 -26.32
CA PHE A 429 34.42 -6.94 -25.41
C PHE A 429 35.91 -6.79 -25.71
N ARG A 430 36.62 -7.91 -25.85
CA ARG A 430 38.06 -7.90 -26.15
C ARG A 430 38.37 -7.21 -27.48
N HIS A 431 37.62 -7.50 -28.53
CA HIS A 431 37.82 -6.84 -29.82
C HIS A 431 37.53 -5.33 -29.77
N ALA A 432 36.47 -4.92 -29.06
CA ALA A 432 36.14 -3.50 -28.92
C ALA A 432 37.18 -2.74 -28.09
N ASP A 433 37.68 -3.35 -27.01
CA ASP A 433 38.73 -2.78 -26.15
C ASP A 433 40.07 -2.64 -26.91
N GLU A 434 40.50 -3.69 -27.63
CA GLU A 434 41.71 -3.65 -28.46
C GLU A 434 41.61 -2.55 -29.56
N ALA A 435 40.44 -2.41 -30.19
CA ALA A 435 40.20 -1.36 -31.18
C ALA A 435 40.23 0.04 -30.57
N MET A 436 39.67 0.20 -29.36
CA MET A 436 39.67 1.47 -28.62
C MET A 436 41.09 1.87 -28.22
N TYR A 437 41.88 0.94 -27.68
CA TYR A 437 43.26 1.20 -27.30
C TYR A 437 44.13 1.58 -28.51
N THR A 438 43.87 0.96 -29.67
CA THR A 438 44.53 1.31 -30.94
C THR A 438 44.19 2.73 -31.37
N ALA A 439 42.92 3.14 -31.26
CA ALA A 439 42.49 4.50 -31.56
C ALA A 439 43.14 5.53 -30.60
N LYS A 440 43.20 5.21 -29.30
CA LYS A 440 43.81 6.05 -28.26
C LYS A 440 45.29 6.31 -28.52
N ARG A 441 46.04 5.27 -28.92
CA ARG A 441 47.45 5.40 -29.29
C ARG A 441 47.66 6.27 -30.53
N ALA A 442 46.85 6.08 -31.57
CA ALA A 442 46.97 6.85 -32.81
C ALA A 442 46.76 8.36 -32.60
N GLN A 443 45.83 8.73 -31.72
CA GLN A 443 45.58 10.12 -31.34
C GLN A 443 46.73 10.71 -30.49
N HIS A 444 47.32 9.92 -29.60
CA HIS A 444 48.47 10.36 -28.80
C HIS A 444 49.72 10.62 -29.65
N LEU A 445 49.91 9.88 -30.75
CA LEU A 445 51.00 10.08 -31.71
C LEU A 445 50.83 11.29 -32.64
N HIS A 446 49.63 11.87 -32.74
CA HIS A 446 49.38 13.09 -33.52
C HIS A 446 49.51 14.40 -32.69
N LEU A 447 49.71 14.29 -31.38
CA LEU A 447 49.81 15.40 -30.43
C LEU A 447 51.22 15.60 -29.86
N VAL A 448 52.17 14.76 -30.25
CA VAL A 448 53.62 14.86 -29.99
C VAL A 448 54.29 15.22 -31.31
#